data_AF-A0A4Y9NMC4-F1
#
_entry.id   AF-A0A4Y9NMC4-F1
#
_cell.length_a   1.000
_cell.length_b   1.000
_cell.length_c   1.000
_cell.angle_alpha   90.00
_cell.angle_beta   90.00
_cell.angle_gamma   90.00
#
_symmetry.space_group_name_H-M   'P 1'
#
loop_
_entity.id
_entity.type
_entity.pdbx_description
1 polymer ?
#
loop_
_entity_poly.entity_id
_entity_poly.type
_entity_poly.pdbx_seq_one_letter_code
_entity_poly.pdbx_strand_id
1 'polypeptide(L)'
;MQISSRPSRVGDRFEQFIRCMILVAGALVAAPAHAQHHEPGTHHMHGSDGAPVARSGNTGGLPALKILLPQSGNTIGERVAFVFQADDNIAEMTMSSANPSVHLHVAMDETELMPMADQLIQLGDGRYLYVFDLPAKPGRHIIRLYWADPQHHTISETVQTLNVVVKESK
;
A
#
# COMPACT_ATOMS: atom_id res chain seq x y z
N MET A 1 56.99 9.46 12.72
CA MET A 1 55.99 9.27 11.65
C MET A 1 54.85 8.45 12.22
N GLN A 2 53.74 9.10 12.58
CA GLN A 2 52.56 8.47 13.17
C GLN A 2 51.50 8.25 12.09
N ILE A 3 50.98 7.03 12.04
CA ILE A 3 49.81 6.63 11.25
C ILE A 3 48.58 7.19 11.96
N SER A 4 47.85 8.10 11.30
CA SER A 4 46.61 8.67 11.83
C SER A 4 45.42 8.05 11.11
N SER A 5 44.71 7.19 11.82
CA SER A 5 43.39 6.68 11.47
C SER A 5 42.36 7.81 11.58
N ARG A 6 41.60 8.08 10.52
CA ARG A 6 40.42 8.98 10.57
C ARG A 6 39.13 8.15 10.46
N PRO A 7 38.14 8.37 11.35
CA PRO A 7 36.84 7.73 11.24
C PRO A 7 35.92 8.45 10.25
N SER A 8 35.01 7.65 9.70
CA SER A 8 33.91 7.94 8.78
C SER A 8 32.93 8.98 9.33
N ARG A 9 32.51 9.93 8.47
CA ARG A 9 31.42 10.88 8.75
C ARG A 9 30.47 10.94 7.56
N VAL A 10 29.70 9.86 7.39
CA VAL A 10 28.56 9.75 6.48
C VAL A 10 27.31 9.76 7.36
N GLY A 11 26.73 10.94 7.56
CA GLY A 11 25.56 11.10 8.42
C GLY A 11 25.49 12.51 8.95
N ASP A 12 25.14 13.47 8.10
CA ASP A 12 24.79 14.86 8.50
C ASP A 12 24.22 15.68 7.31
N ARG A 13 23.54 15.05 6.33
CA ARG A 13 22.99 15.77 5.15
C ARG A 13 21.56 15.39 4.72
N PHE A 14 20.73 14.88 5.63
CA PHE A 14 19.35 14.47 5.31
C PHE A 14 18.25 15.19 6.12
N GLU A 15 18.61 16.15 6.97
CA GLU A 15 17.69 16.77 7.97
C GLU A 15 17.47 18.27 7.70
N GLN A 16 17.34 18.69 6.44
CA GLN A 16 17.11 20.11 6.17
C GLN A 16 16.34 20.43 4.89
N PHE A 17 15.19 19.79 4.64
CA PHE A 17 14.22 20.37 3.71
C PHE A 17 12.78 20.09 4.16
N ILE A 18 12.09 21.19 4.49
CA ILE A 18 10.63 21.36 4.51
C ILE A 18 9.94 21.00 5.84
N ARG A 19 10.35 21.76 6.87
CA ARG A 19 9.42 22.33 7.86
C ARG A 19 8.68 23.51 7.19
N CYS A 20 7.38 23.39 6.94
CA CYS A 20 6.43 24.52 6.87
C CYS A 20 5.01 23.99 6.67
N MET A 21 4.17 24.02 7.71
CA MET A 21 2.75 24.39 7.64
C MET A 21 2.19 24.42 9.07
N ILE A 22 2.04 25.65 9.56
CA ILE A 22 1.60 26.04 10.88
C ILE A 22 0.09 26.31 10.86
N LEU A 23 -0.59 25.84 11.90
CA LEU A 23 -1.85 26.29 12.54
C LEU A 23 -3.09 26.57 11.67
N VAL A 24 -4.14 25.77 11.91
CA VAL A 24 -5.51 26.28 11.98
C VAL A 24 -6.07 25.93 13.36
N ALA A 25 -6.42 26.96 14.12
CA ALA A 25 -7.09 26.89 15.41
C ALA A 25 -8.60 27.16 15.24
N GLY A 26 -9.41 26.54 16.09
CA GLY A 26 -10.82 26.87 16.34
C GLY A 26 -11.79 25.72 16.02
N ALA A 27 -12.76 25.35 16.85
CA ALA A 27 -13.19 25.82 18.16
C ALA A 27 -13.95 24.68 18.88
N LEU A 28 -13.86 24.67 20.21
CA LEU A 28 -14.53 23.75 21.13
C LEU A 28 -15.99 24.18 21.31
N VAL A 29 -16.96 23.28 21.10
CA VAL A 29 -18.33 23.42 21.66
C VAL A 29 -18.71 22.08 22.28
N ALA A 30 -18.82 22.09 23.62
CA ALA A 30 -19.42 21.02 24.39
C ALA A 30 -20.92 21.30 24.60
N ALA A 31 -21.75 20.27 24.53
CA ALA A 31 -23.14 20.30 24.97
C ALA A 31 -23.49 18.95 25.63
N PRO A 32 -24.51 18.90 26.52
CA PRO A 32 -24.45 18.16 27.77
C PRO A 32 -24.92 16.70 27.67
N ALA A 33 -24.48 15.91 28.65
CA ALA A 33 -24.98 14.58 28.96
C ALA A 33 -26.43 14.64 29.48
N HIS A 34 -27.29 13.81 28.90
CA HIS A 34 -28.52 13.35 29.56
C HIS A 34 -28.44 11.84 29.75
N ALA A 35 -28.25 11.45 31.01
CA ALA A 35 -28.52 10.11 31.48
C ALA A 35 -30.04 9.86 31.48
N GLN A 36 -30.46 8.70 30.96
CA GLN A 36 -31.65 8.02 31.46
C GLN A 36 -31.30 6.55 31.69
N HIS A 37 -31.85 6.05 32.79
CA HIS A 37 -31.46 4.88 33.56
C HIS A 37 -32.64 3.90 33.56
N HIS A 38 -32.34 2.61 33.79
CA HIS A 38 -33.23 1.51 34.21
C HIS A 38 -34.15 0.93 33.09
N GLU A 39 -34.35 -0.38 32.90
CA GLU A 39 -34.15 -1.55 33.78
C GLU A 39 -34.29 -2.89 32.98
N PRO A 40 -34.20 -4.10 33.59
CA PRO A 40 -33.46 -5.24 33.08
C PRO A 40 -34.37 -6.38 32.58
N GLY A 41 -33.77 -7.35 31.87
CA GLY A 41 -34.50 -8.53 31.43
C GLY A 41 -33.61 -9.71 31.02
N THR A 42 -33.37 -10.59 31.99
CA THR A 42 -33.30 -12.07 31.87
C THR A 42 -32.11 -12.76 31.18
N HIS A 43 -31.62 -13.77 31.90
CA HIS A 43 -30.49 -14.66 31.67
C HIS A 43 -30.81 -15.84 30.73
N HIS A 44 -29.80 -16.31 29.97
CA HIS A 44 -29.35 -17.71 29.75
C HIS A 44 -28.70 -17.83 28.36
N MET A 45 -27.38 -17.97 28.30
CA MET A 45 -26.57 -19.21 28.28
C MET A 45 -26.22 -19.71 26.86
N HIS A 46 -24.90 -19.83 26.67
CA HIS A 46 -24.16 -20.86 25.94
C HIS A 46 -24.37 -20.98 24.42
N GLY A 47 -23.34 -20.59 23.67
CA GLY A 47 -23.23 -20.88 22.24
C GLY A 47 -21.93 -20.37 21.65
N SER A 48 -20.85 -21.07 21.98
CA SER A 48 -19.64 -21.26 21.17
C SER A 48 -19.06 -20.06 20.44
N ASP A 49 -17.86 -19.66 20.88
CA ASP A 49 -16.89 -18.83 20.18
C ASP A 49 -16.84 -19.19 18.69
N GLY A 50 -17.54 -18.40 17.89
CA GLY A 50 -17.31 -18.30 16.46
C GLY A 50 -15.98 -17.59 16.26
N ALA A 51 -14.88 -18.33 16.37
CA ALA A 51 -13.63 -17.93 15.75
C ALA A 51 -13.95 -17.48 14.31
N PRO A 52 -13.44 -16.35 13.81
CA PRO A 52 -13.64 -15.99 12.42
C PRO A 52 -13.01 -17.11 11.60
N VAL A 53 -13.86 -17.97 11.04
CA VAL A 53 -13.46 -18.96 10.06
C VAL A 53 -12.78 -18.17 8.96
N ALA A 54 -11.46 -18.35 8.84
CA ALA A 54 -10.71 -17.89 7.70
C ALA A 54 -11.43 -18.41 6.46
N ARG A 55 -12.06 -17.50 5.72
CA ARG A 55 -12.74 -17.83 4.46
C ARG A 55 -11.66 -18.20 3.46
N SER A 56 -11.33 -19.48 3.45
CA SER A 56 -10.63 -20.13 2.35
C SER A 56 -11.53 -20.11 1.13
N GLY A 57 -11.01 -19.59 0.01
CA GLY A 57 -11.51 -19.87 -1.33
C GLY A 57 -12.79 -19.15 -1.74
N ASN A 58 -12.75 -17.82 -1.91
CA ASN A 58 -13.54 -17.17 -2.95
C ASN A 58 -12.88 -15.84 -3.33
N THR A 59 -12.28 -15.79 -4.52
CA THR A 59 -11.73 -14.55 -5.07
C THR A 59 -12.78 -13.57 -5.56
N GLY A 60 -14.07 -13.92 -5.42
CA GLY A 60 -15.20 -13.00 -5.56
C GLY A 60 -15.33 -11.94 -4.45
N GLY A 61 -14.38 -11.87 -3.50
CA GLY A 61 -14.40 -10.90 -2.39
C GLY A 61 -13.19 -9.96 -2.31
N LEU A 62 -12.23 -10.07 -3.23
CA LEU A 62 -11.09 -9.15 -3.25
C LEU A 62 -11.37 -7.93 -4.12
N PRO A 63 -10.86 -6.75 -3.75
CA PRO A 63 -10.87 -5.56 -4.59
C PRO A 63 -10.38 -5.85 -6.01
N ALA A 64 -11.20 -5.53 -7.00
CA ALA A 64 -10.78 -5.60 -8.40
C ALA A 64 -9.64 -4.61 -8.64
N LEU A 65 -8.54 -5.10 -9.23
CA LEU A 65 -7.39 -4.27 -9.57
C LEU A 65 -7.48 -3.82 -11.02
N LYS A 66 -7.19 -2.54 -11.27
CA LYS A 66 -7.10 -1.99 -12.62
C LYS A 66 -5.94 -1.01 -12.74
N ILE A 67 -5.03 -1.28 -13.67
CA ILE A 67 -3.93 -0.36 -13.98
C ILE A 67 -4.48 0.81 -14.81
N LEU A 68 -4.22 2.04 -14.37
CA LEU A 68 -4.64 3.26 -15.07
C LEU A 68 -3.46 3.93 -15.77
N LEU A 69 -2.32 4.04 -15.08
CA LEU A 69 -1.06 4.56 -15.62
C LEU A 69 0.13 3.75 -15.08
N PRO A 70 1.18 3.52 -15.89
CA PRO A 70 1.25 3.82 -17.33
C PRO A 70 0.25 2.98 -18.15
N GLN A 71 0.00 3.36 -19.40
CA GLN A 71 -0.78 2.53 -20.33
C GLN A 71 0.14 1.63 -21.15
N SER A 72 -0.45 0.59 -21.75
CA SER A 72 0.32 -0.41 -22.50
C SER A 72 1.03 0.25 -23.68
N GLY A 73 2.33 0.00 -23.82
CA GLY A 73 3.20 0.59 -24.85
C GLY A 73 3.82 1.93 -24.47
N ASN A 74 3.47 2.52 -23.31
CA ASN A 74 4.12 3.76 -22.86
C ASN A 74 5.62 3.55 -22.61
N THR A 75 6.37 4.60 -22.90
CA THR A 75 7.78 4.69 -22.54
C THR A 75 7.96 5.35 -21.17
N ILE A 76 8.58 4.65 -20.22
CA ILE A 76 8.78 5.07 -18.82
C ILE A 76 10.27 5.26 -18.50
N GLY A 77 10.57 6.12 -17.53
CA GLY A 77 11.93 6.25 -16.99
C GLY A 77 12.18 5.25 -15.86
N GLU A 78 13.35 5.36 -15.22
CA GLU A 78 13.70 4.55 -14.04
C GLU A 78 12.75 4.81 -12.88
N ARG A 79 12.37 6.07 -12.64
CA ARG A 79 11.35 6.41 -11.63
C ARG A 79 9.95 6.40 -12.24
N VAL A 80 9.08 5.55 -11.72
CA VAL A 80 7.74 5.30 -12.27
C VAL A 80 6.68 5.85 -11.33
N ALA A 81 5.76 6.64 -11.88
CA ALA A 81 4.49 6.97 -11.23
C ALA A 81 3.43 5.97 -11.73
N PHE A 82 3.04 5.04 -10.86
CA PHE A 82 2.11 3.98 -11.18
C PHE A 82 0.77 4.28 -10.52
N VAL A 83 -0.26 4.46 -11.34
CA VAL A 83 -1.62 4.75 -10.87
C VAL A 83 -2.50 3.55 -11.16
N PHE A 84 -3.18 3.07 -10.15
CA PHE A 84 -4.12 1.97 -10.27
C PHE A 84 -5.38 2.28 -9.46
N GLN A 85 -6.45 1.60 -9.83
CA GLN A 85 -7.72 1.61 -9.13
C GLN A 85 -7.88 0.28 -8.39
N ALA A 86 -8.39 0.36 -7.19
CA ALA A 86 -8.89 -0.75 -6.41
C ALA A 86 -10.17 -0.28 -5.71
N ASP A 87 -11.23 -1.07 -5.82
CA ASP A 87 -12.46 -0.81 -5.06
C ASP A 87 -12.13 -1.04 -3.57
N ASP A 88 -12.53 -0.13 -2.67
CA ASP A 88 -12.19 -0.11 -1.23
C ASP A 88 -10.86 0.56 -0.80
N ASN A 89 -10.75 0.75 0.53
CA ASN A 89 -9.58 1.31 1.21
C ASN A 89 -8.47 0.24 1.34
N ILE A 90 -7.67 0.07 0.28
CA ILE A 90 -6.61 -0.95 0.25
C ILE A 90 -5.48 -0.72 1.24
N ALA A 91 -5.38 0.46 1.87
CA ALA A 91 -4.35 0.75 2.87
C ALA A 91 -4.43 -0.21 4.08
N GLU A 92 -5.61 -0.77 4.35
CA GLU A 92 -5.85 -1.77 5.39
C GLU A 92 -5.56 -3.21 4.93
N MET A 93 -5.21 -3.40 3.65
CA MET A 93 -4.96 -4.69 2.99
C MET A 93 -3.55 -4.76 2.39
N THR A 94 -2.62 -3.89 2.80
CA THR A 94 -1.21 -3.97 2.42
C THR A 94 -0.35 -4.54 3.54
N MET A 95 0.94 -4.77 3.27
CA MET A 95 1.90 -5.39 4.21
C MET A 95 2.00 -4.70 5.57
N SER A 96 1.69 -3.41 5.66
CA SER A 96 1.70 -2.63 6.91
C SER A 96 0.41 -2.77 7.74
N SER A 97 -0.60 -3.49 7.25
CA SER A 97 -1.79 -3.78 8.04
C SER A 97 -1.46 -4.75 9.18
N ALA A 98 -2.19 -4.65 10.29
CA ALA A 98 -1.87 -5.40 11.50
C ALA A 98 -1.96 -6.93 11.33
N ASN A 99 -2.71 -7.41 10.33
CA ASN A 99 -2.79 -8.82 9.90
C ASN A 99 -3.36 -8.88 8.47
N PRO A 100 -2.55 -8.68 7.41
CA PRO A 100 -3.04 -8.77 6.05
C PRO A 100 -3.33 -10.23 5.73
N SER A 101 -4.60 -10.56 5.52
CA SER A 101 -4.99 -11.86 4.93
C SER A 101 -4.60 -11.95 3.44
N VAL A 102 -4.36 -10.81 2.79
CA VAL A 102 -3.79 -10.65 1.45
C VAL A 102 -2.96 -9.37 1.41
N HIS A 103 -2.05 -9.25 0.44
CA HIS A 103 -1.29 -8.01 0.22
C HIS A 103 -0.96 -7.76 -1.25
N LEU A 104 -0.75 -6.49 -1.58
CA LEU A 104 -0.54 -6.00 -2.95
C LEU A 104 0.90 -6.25 -3.41
N HIS A 105 1.05 -6.65 -4.66
CA HIS A 105 2.34 -6.75 -5.35
C HIS A 105 2.34 -5.96 -6.65
N VAL A 106 3.47 -5.30 -6.91
CA VAL A 106 3.84 -4.77 -8.22
C VAL A 106 5.11 -5.47 -8.65
N ALA A 107 5.05 -6.27 -9.70
CA ALA A 107 6.19 -7.01 -10.21
C ALA A 107 6.58 -6.52 -11.60
N MET A 108 7.86 -6.60 -11.92
CA MET A 108 8.35 -6.42 -13.28
C MET A 108 9.53 -7.36 -13.51
N ASP A 109 9.38 -8.21 -14.52
CA ASP A 109 10.27 -9.34 -14.79
C ASP A 109 10.50 -10.19 -13.51
N GLU A 110 11.74 -10.24 -13.02
CA GLU A 110 12.16 -10.98 -11.82
C GLU A 110 12.11 -10.15 -10.53
N THR A 111 11.77 -8.85 -10.62
CA THR A 111 11.68 -7.97 -9.45
C THR A 111 10.25 -7.89 -8.95
N GLU A 112 10.04 -8.15 -7.67
CA GLU A 112 8.74 -8.02 -7.00
C GLU A 112 8.83 -6.97 -5.90
N LEU A 113 7.91 -6.01 -5.93
CA LEU A 113 7.78 -4.95 -4.95
C LEU A 113 6.47 -5.13 -4.19
N MET A 114 6.53 -4.91 -2.87
CA MET A 114 5.39 -4.98 -1.96
C MET A 114 5.12 -3.58 -1.40
N PRO A 115 4.19 -2.81 -2.00
CA PRO A 115 3.87 -1.48 -1.50
C PRO A 115 3.36 -1.54 -0.06
N MET A 116 3.94 -0.69 0.80
CA MET A 116 3.43 -0.42 2.14
C MET A 116 2.29 0.60 2.08
N ALA A 117 1.41 0.65 3.08
CA ALA A 117 0.28 1.60 3.07
C ALA A 117 0.73 3.07 2.98
N ASP A 118 1.83 3.43 3.67
CA ASP A 118 2.39 4.79 3.66
C ASP A 118 3.03 5.17 2.32
N GLN A 119 3.31 4.20 1.44
CA GLN A 119 3.79 4.42 0.08
C GLN A 119 2.64 4.59 -0.93
N LEU A 120 1.40 4.29 -0.54
CA LEU A 120 0.22 4.43 -1.37
C LEU A 120 -0.47 5.76 -1.11
N ILE A 121 -0.36 6.67 -2.07
CA ILE A 121 -1.02 7.98 -1.99
C ILE A 121 -2.43 7.85 -2.57
N GLN A 122 -3.45 8.02 -1.74
CA GLN A 122 -4.84 8.00 -2.20
C GLN A 122 -5.15 9.27 -3.00
N LEU A 123 -5.64 9.10 -4.23
CA LEU A 123 -6.01 10.18 -5.14
C LEU A 123 -7.52 10.48 -5.15
N GLY A 124 -8.31 9.67 -4.43
CA GLY A 124 -9.78 9.69 -4.46
C GLY A 124 -10.38 8.70 -5.46
N ASP A 125 -11.67 8.37 -5.28
CA ASP A 125 -12.42 7.43 -6.14
C ASP A 125 -11.77 6.05 -6.28
N GLY A 126 -11.19 5.53 -5.19
CA GLY A 126 -10.50 4.22 -5.20
C GLY A 126 -9.20 4.20 -6.02
N ARG A 127 -8.63 5.36 -6.35
CA ARG A 127 -7.36 5.47 -7.09
C ARG A 127 -6.19 5.71 -6.15
N TYR A 128 -5.08 5.05 -6.45
CA TYR A 128 -3.85 5.11 -5.68
C TYR A 128 -2.67 5.39 -6.59
N LEU A 129 -1.77 6.25 -6.13
CA LEU A 129 -0.45 6.48 -6.71
C LEU A 129 0.60 5.75 -5.90
N TYR A 130 1.41 4.95 -6.58
CA TYR A 130 2.63 4.34 -6.06
C TYR A 130 3.81 4.82 -6.90
N VAL A 131 4.84 5.35 -6.24
CA VAL A 131 6.06 5.83 -6.90
C VAL A 131 7.24 4.96 -6.48
N PHE A 132 7.91 4.37 -7.45
CA PHE A 132 9.04 3.48 -7.21
C PHE A 132 10.12 3.63 -8.29
N ASP A 133 11.33 3.21 -7.95
CA ASP A 133 12.44 3.15 -8.88
C ASP A 133 12.55 1.72 -9.43
N LEU A 134 12.73 1.63 -10.74
CA LEU A 134 12.89 0.38 -11.47
C LEU A 134 14.36 0.03 -11.60
N PRO A 135 14.77 -1.19 -11.21
CA PRO A 135 16.09 -1.71 -11.54
C PRO A 135 16.18 -2.25 -12.98
N ALA A 136 15.17 -2.00 -13.85
CA ALA A 136 15.16 -2.51 -15.21
C ALA A 136 16.24 -1.88 -16.09
N LYS A 137 16.79 -2.71 -16.96
CA LYS A 137 17.56 -2.24 -18.11
C LYS A 137 16.64 -1.55 -19.12
N PRO A 138 17.16 -0.70 -20.01
CA PRO A 138 16.38 -0.16 -21.13
C PRO A 138 15.84 -1.29 -22.02
N GLY A 139 14.59 -1.17 -22.48
CA GLY A 139 13.97 -2.20 -23.32
C GLY A 139 12.49 -2.41 -23.06
N ARG A 140 11.94 -3.52 -23.57
CA ARG A 140 10.55 -3.92 -23.37
C ARG A 140 10.41 -4.75 -22.11
N HIS A 141 9.44 -4.40 -21.28
CA HIS A 141 9.18 -5.07 -20.00
C HIS A 141 7.69 -5.30 -19.78
N ILE A 142 7.38 -6.21 -18.85
CA ILE A 142 6.02 -6.49 -18.42
C ILE A 142 5.90 -6.15 -16.94
N ILE A 143 5.01 -5.23 -16.61
CA ILE A 143 4.61 -4.94 -15.24
C ILE A 143 3.36 -5.76 -14.91
N ARG A 144 3.33 -6.36 -13.73
CA ARG A 144 2.18 -7.08 -13.17
C ARG A 144 1.73 -6.42 -11.88
N LEU A 145 0.43 -6.34 -11.67
CA LEU A 145 -0.22 -5.89 -10.44
C LEU A 145 -1.16 -6.99 -9.98
N TYR A 146 -1.02 -7.48 -8.75
CA TYR A 146 -1.82 -8.60 -8.23
C TYR A 146 -1.90 -8.61 -6.71
N TRP A 147 -2.86 -9.37 -6.20
CA TRP A 147 -2.94 -9.76 -4.79
C TRP A 147 -2.16 -11.06 -4.55
N ALA A 148 -1.51 -11.16 -3.40
CA ALA A 148 -0.88 -12.39 -2.91
C ALA A 148 -1.43 -12.78 -1.54
N ASP A 149 -1.40 -14.08 -1.23
CA ASP A 149 -1.73 -14.62 0.09
C ASP A 149 -0.60 -14.36 1.12
N PRO A 150 -0.77 -14.68 2.41
CA PRO A 150 0.27 -14.46 3.42
C PRO A 150 1.51 -15.35 3.25
N GLN A 151 1.44 -16.37 2.38
CA GLN A 151 2.57 -17.21 1.97
C GLN A 151 3.24 -16.69 0.68
N HIS A 152 2.83 -15.52 0.21
CA HIS A 152 3.31 -14.86 -1.01
C HIS A 152 2.96 -15.61 -2.30
N HIS A 153 1.97 -16.50 -2.27
CA HIS A 153 1.46 -17.09 -3.50
C HIS A 153 0.57 -16.08 -4.22
N THR A 154 0.82 -15.90 -5.52
CA THR A 154 0.01 -15.06 -6.40
C THR A 154 -1.42 -15.60 -6.51
N ILE A 155 -2.40 -14.73 -6.28
CA ILE A 155 -3.82 -15.00 -6.54
C ILE A 155 -4.08 -14.70 -8.02
N SER A 156 -3.99 -15.74 -8.85
CA SER A 156 -3.81 -15.65 -10.31
C SER A 156 -4.93 -14.89 -11.04
N GLU A 157 -6.16 -14.97 -10.55
CA GLU A 157 -7.32 -14.28 -11.10
C GLU A 157 -7.30 -12.76 -10.89
N THR A 158 -6.44 -12.25 -10.01
CA THR A 158 -6.30 -10.81 -9.72
C THR A 158 -5.24 -10.13 -10.59
N VAL A 159 -4.49 -10.92 -11.37
CA VAL A 159 -3.33 -10.44 -12.12
C VAL A 159 -3.76 -9.50 -13.24
N GLN A 160 -3.32 -8.25 -13.13
CA GLN A 160 -3.32 -7.28 -14.22
C GLN A 160 -1.93 -7.21 -14.82
N THR A 161 -1.84 -7.15 -16.15
CA THR A 161 -0.57 -7.12 -16.89
C THR A 161 -0.50 -5.90 -17.79
N LEU A 162 0.69 -5.30 -17.86
CA LEU A 162 0.97 -4.11 -18.65
C LEU A 162 2.31 -4.24 -19.39
N ASN A 163 2.33 -4.00 -20.70
CA ASN A 163 3.58 -3.92 -21.45
C ASN A 163 4.09 -2.49 -21.46
N VAL A 164 5.37 -2.28 -21.21
CA VAL A 164 6.00 -0.94 -21.20
C VAL A 164 7.37 -0.96 -21.89
N VAL A 165 7.90 0.22 -22.18
CA VAL A 165 9.28 0.41 -22.67
C VAL A 165 10.07 1.27 -21.69
N VAL A 166 11.14 0.76 -21.12
CA VAL A 166 12.05 1.53 -20.25
C VAL A 166 13.06 2.27 -21.12
N LYS A 167 13.22 3.58 -20.87
CA LYS A 167 14.16 4.46 -21.60
C LYS A 167 15.61 4.10 -21.33
N GLU A 168 16.47 4.43 -22.28
CA GLU A 168 17.92 4.51 -22.04
C GLU A 168 18.23 5.64 -21.06
N SER A 169 18.99 5.32 -20.02
CA SER A 169 19.56 6.30 -19.09
C SER A 169 20.65 7.06 -19.84
N LYS A 170 20.51 8.39 -19.91
CA LYS A 170 21.51 9.27 -20.54
C LYS A 170 22.64 9.61 -19.59
#